data_AF-M1PLE6-F1
#
_entry.id   AF-M1PLE6-F1
#
_cell.length_a   1.000
_cell.length_b   1.000
_cell.length_c   1.000
_cell.angle_alpha   90.00
_cell.angle_beta   90.00
_cell.angle_gamma   90.00
#
_symmetry.space_group_name_H-M   'P 1'
#
loop_
_entity.id
_entity.type
_entity.pdbx_description
1 polymer ?
#
loop_
_entity_poly.entity_id
_entity_poly.type
_entity_poly.pdbx_seq_one_letter_code
_entity_poly.pdbx_strand_id
1 'polypeptide(L)'
;MQNVIEIVLPVFLVIGLGYTIRKLGLVSRDFFSEVNKLVYYICLPLLLVYKIAGADFSTSFNFKLVMATSGGIACCFGIAYLYGKWRSFPPSVHGSFCQGAFRGNLAYIGLAIVFNAYGDIGLTRAGILTGFLVPVLNFFAILALVLPQQQQKTSFREIIRLIISNPLILASLAGLLWSFLKFPMPVILDRTLNIATGMSLPLALLSIGGSFSLASLKGDVPKALLATAMKLLLMPLITALFMLVFNISGLDFAIGLLMAGAPTAVATYIMACQMGGDGDLAGTIVMMATAFSSLTYAILLFVLQLYGF
;
A
#
# COMPACT_ATOMS: atom_id res chain seq x y z
N MET A 1 -5.26 -24.86 -9.00
CA MET A 1 -5.58 -23.58 -8.34
C MET A 1 -4.87 -23.61 -6.99
N GLN A 2 -3.95 -22.68 -6.73
CA GLN A 2 -3.40 -22.55 -5.37
C GLN A 2 -4.55 -22.26 -4.41
N ASN A 3 -4.51 -22.86 -3.22
CA ASN A 3 -5.54 -22.61 -2.23
C ASN A 3 -5.44 -21.14 -1.78
N VAL A 4 -6.56 -20.41 -1.74
CA VAL A 4 -6.60 -19.02 -1.27
C VAL A 4 -5.89 -18.86 0.09
N ILE A 5 -6.03 -19.87 0.95
CA ILE A 5 -5.38 -19.91 2.26
C ILE A 5 -3.86 -19.95 2.12
N GLU A 6 -3.30 -20.69 1.16
CA GLU A 6 -1.85 -20.79 0.92
C GLU A 6 -1.25 -19.47 0.43
N ILE A 7 -2.05 -18.60 -0.21
CA ILE A 7 -1.61 -17.27 -0.66
C ILE A 7 -1.62 -16.28 0.49
N VAL A 8 -2.73 -16.25 1.26
CA VAL A 8 -2.99 -15.22 2.27
C VAL A 8 -2.26 -15.54 3.58
N LEU A 9 -2.40 -16.77 4.08
CA LEU A 9 -1.99 -17.12 5.43
C LEU A 9 -0.49 -16.89 5.69
N PRO A 10 0.46 -17.24 4.79
CA PRO A 10 1.88 -16.99 5.03
C PRO A 10 2.22 -15.52 5.28
N VAL A 11 1.60 -14.60 4.52
CA VAL A 11 1.81 -13.15 4.68
C VAL A 11 1.40 -12.70 6.08
N PHE A 12 0.22 -13.12 6.54
CA PHE A 12 -0.28 -12.74 7.86
C PHE A 12 0.40 -13.49 9.01
N LEU A 13 0.92 -14.70 8.79
CA LEU A 13 1.76 -15.40 9.76
C LEU A 13 3.09 -14.65 9.98
N VAL A 14 3.71 -14.12 8.94
CA VAL A 14 4.95 -13.30 9.08
C VAL A 14 4.65 -11.99 9.81
N ILE A 15 3.51 -11.35 9.55
CA ILE A 15 3.05 -10.19 10.33
C ILE A 15 2.84 -10.59 11.81
N GLY A 16 2.16 -11.71 12.07
CA GLY A 16 1.95 -12.23 13.42
C GLY A 16 3.25 -12.57 14.15
N LEU A 17 4.25 -13.07 13.42
CA LEU A 17 5.59 -13.32 13.94
C LEU A 17 6.27 -12.01 14.38
N GLY A 18 6.21 -10.95 13.57
CA GLY A 18 6.74 -9.64 13.92
C GLY A 18 6.12 -9.09 15.21
N TYR A 19 4.80 -9.22 15.37
CA TYR A 19 4.10 -8.86 16.60
C TYR A 19 4.55 -9.71 17.80
N THR A 20 4.68 -11.02 17.61
CA THR A 20 5.07 -11.96 18.66
C THR A 20 6.49 -11.70 19.16
N ILE A 21 7.45 -11.51 18.26
CA ILE A 21 8.84 -11.18 18.59
C ILE A 21 8.91 -9.90 19.45
N ARG A 22 8.15 -8.86 19.08
CA ARG A 22 8.05 -7.65 19.90
C ARG A 22 7.42 -7.92 21.26
N LYS A 23 6.30 -8.65 21.29
CA LYS A 23 5.56 -8.94 22.52
C LYS A 23 6.41 -9.73 23.53
N LEU A 24 7.27 -10.62 23.04
CA LEU A 24 8.22 -11.38 23.84
C LEU A 24 9.42 -10.54 24.32
N GLY A 25 9.55 -9.27 23.89
CA GLY A 25 10.64 -8.39 24.28
C GLY A 25 11.98 -8.71 23.61
N LEU A 26 12.01 -9.60 22.61
CA LEU A 26 13.23 -9.93 21.87
C LEU A 26 13.78 -8.73 21.09
N VAL A 27 12.88 -7.83 20.68
CA VAL A 27 13.17 -6.69 19.82
C VAL A 27 12.31 -5.50 20.25
N SER A 28 12.89 -4.30 20.26
CA SER A 28 12.20 -3.07 20.65
C SER A 28 11.28 -2.53 19.54
N ARG A 29 10.37 -1.62 19.91
CA ARG A 29 9.57 -0.87 18.94
C ARG A 29 10.45 -0.02 18.01
N ASP A 30 11.51 0.56 18.57
CA ASP A 30 12.42 1.44 17.84
C ASP A 30 13.20 0.68 16.78
N PHE A 31 13.62 -0.56 17.07
CA PHE A 31 14.23 -1.43 16.06
C PHE A 31 13.31 -1.61 14.84
N PHE A 32 12.02 -1.91 15.04
CA PHE A 32 11.08 -2.05 13.91
C PHE A 32 10.87 -0.74 13.15
N SER A 33 11.01 0.42 13.82
CA SER A 33 11.01 1.72 13.15
C SER A 33 12.25 1.89 12.25
N GLU A 34 13.43 1.51 12.73
CA GLU A 34 14.67 1.56 11.93
C GLU A 34 14.65 0.55 10.77
N VAL A 35 14.14 -0.68 10.99
CA VAL A 35 13.94 -1.66 9.92
C VAL A 35 12.95 -1.13 8.89
N ASN A 36 11.88 -0.44 9.30
CA ASN A 36 10.95 0.17 8.35
C ASN A 36 11.63 1.20 7.45
N LYS A 37 12.53 2.04 8.00
CA LYS A 37 13.33 2.98 7.21
C LYS A 37 14.25 2.25 6.23
N LEU A 38 14.96 1.22 6.69
CA LEU A 38 15.81 0.39 5.84
C LEU A 38 15.02 -0.20 4.67
N VAL A 39 13.86 -0.79 4.96
CA VAL A 39 12.98 -1.38 3.96
C VAL A 39 12.49 -0.33 2.96
N TYR A 40 12.02 0.82 3.44
CA TYR A 40 11.43 1.85 2.59
C TYR A 40 12.44 2.58 1.71
N TYR A 41 13.62 2.92 2.24
CA TYR A 41 14.62 3.72 1.52
C TYR A 41 15.62 2.87 0.73
N ILE A 42 15.82 1.60 1.08
CA ILE A 42 16.84 0.75 0.47
C ILE A 42 16.21 -0.52 -0.12
N CYS A 43 15.58 -1.36 0.70
CA CYS A 43 15.21 -2.71 0.24
C CYS A 43 14.11 -2.70 -0.84
N LEU A 44 13.05 -1.90 -0.68
CA LEU A 44 11.97 -1.79 -1.67
C LEU A 44 12.45 -1.11 -2.96
N PRO A 45 13.18 0.02 -2.91
CA PRO A 45 13.82 0.58 -4.10
C PRO A 45 14.68 -0.43 -4.87
N LEU A 46 15.56 -1.16 -4.18
CA LEU A 46 16.38 -2.20 -4.82
C LEU A 46 15.53 -3.32 -5.43
N LEU A 47 14.48 -3.75 -4.73
CA LEU A 47 13.55 -4.77 -5.22
C LEU A 47 12.87 -4.33 -6.51
N LEU A 48 12.38 -3.09 -6.56
CA LEU A 48 11.73 -2.53 -7.73
C LEU A 48 12.70 -2.38 -8.91
N VAL A 49 13.89 -1.83 -8.69
CA VAL A 49 14.92 -1.75 -9.74
C VAL A 49 15.21 -3.14 -10.28
N TYR A 50 15.46 -4.12 -9.41
CA TYR A 50 15.84 -5.46 -9.82
C TYR A 50 14.74 -6.16 -10.65
N LYS A 51 13.50 -6.14 -10.16
CA LYS A 51 12.38 -6.82 -10.83
C LYS A 51 11.98 -6.13 -12.13
N ILE A 52 12.01 -4.80 -12.17
CA ILE A 52 11.65 -4.03 -13.37
C ILE A 52 12.75 -4.08 -14.43
N ALA A 53 14.02 -4.04 -14.03
CA ALA A 53 15.16 -4.13 -14.95
C ALA A 53 15.20 -5.46 -15.71
N GLY A 54 14.77 -6.56 -15.08
CA GLY A 54 14.69 -7.89 -15.69
C GLY A 54 13.42 -8.14 -16.51
N ALA A 55 12.45 -7.23 -16.48
CA ALA A 55 11.16 -7.38 -17.16
C ALA A 55 11.10 -6.56 -18.45
N ASP A 56 10.26 -7.00 -19.39
CA ASP A 56 9.90 -6.16 -20.54
C ASP A 56 8.84 -5.14 -20.12
N PHE A 57 9.25 -3.87 -19.99
CA PHE A 57 8.33 -2.81 -19.57
C PHE A 57 7.15 -2.64 -20.51
N SER A 58 7.35 -2.81 -21.82
CA SER A 58 6.29 -2.60 -22.81
C SER A 58 5.10 -3.54 -22.61
N THR A 59 5.35 -4.71 -22.02
CA THR A 59 4.34 -5.72 -21.69
C THR A 59 3.87 -5.68 -20.23
N SER A 60 4.63 -5.01 -19.36
CA SER A 60 4.38 -4.94 -17.91
C SER A 60 3.68 -3.65 -17.49
N PHE A 61 3.76 -2.60 -18.30
CA PHE A 61 3.10 -1.32 -18.06
C PHE A 61 1.73 -1.26 -18.73
N ASN A 62 0.74 -0.91 -17.92
CA ASN A 62 -0.60 -0.64 -18.41
C ASN A 62 -1.08 0.73 -17.92
N PHE A 63 -1.07 1.72 -18.82
CA PHE A 63 -1.54 3.07 -18.50
C PHE A 63 -3.01 3.11 -18.07
N LYS A 64 -3.87 2.28 -18.69
CA LYS A 64 -5.29 2.19 -18.31
C LYS A 64 -5.43 1.70 -16.88
N LEU A 65 -4.60 0.75 -16.45
CA LEU A 65 -4.57 0.27 -15.06
C LEU A 65 -4.20 1.38 -14.07
N VAL A 66 -3.18 2.17 -14.38
CA VAL A 66 -2.78 3.32 -13.55
C VAL A 66 -3.93 4.32 -13.45
N MET A 67 -4.57 4.67 -14.58
CA MET A 67 -5.68 5.62 -14.60
C MET A 67 -6.92 5.11 -13.85
N ALA A 68 -7.31 3.85 -14.07
CA ALA A 68 -8.47 3.25 -13.41
C ALA A 68 -8.28 3.17 -11.89
N THR A 69 -7.12 2.68 -11.44
CA THR A 69 -6.82 2.57 -10.00
C THR A 69 -6.64 3.95 -9.34
N SER A 70 -6.04 4.92 -10.03
CA SER A 70 -5.97 6.32 -9.56
C SER A 70 -7.35 6.97 -9.47
N GLY A 71 -8.23 6.71 -10.44
CA GLY A 71 -9.62 7.14 -10.43
C GLY A 71 -10.39 6.53 -9.25
N GLY A 72 -10.18 5.25 -8.97
CA GLY A 72 -10.72 4.58 -7.79
C GLY A 72 -10.27 5.23 -6.48
N ILE A 73 -8.96 5.51 -6.34
CA ILE A 73 -8.40 6.23 -5.17
C ILE A 73 -9.08 7.60 -5.01
N ALA A 74 -9.14 8.39 -6.09
CA ALA A 74 -9.72 9.74 -6.06
C ALA A 74 -11.21 9.71 -5.70
N CYS A 75 -11.96 8.75 -6.22
CA CYS A 75 -13.37 8.55 -5.92
C CYS A 75 -13.58 8.16 -4.45
N CYS A 76 -12.81 7.20 -3.93
CA CYS A 76 -12.87 6.82 -2.51
C CYS A 76 -12.48 7.95 -1.57
N PHE A 77 -11.43 8.71 -1.92
CA PHE A 77 -11.09 9.95 -1.22
C PHE A 77 -12.28 10.91 -1.18
N GLY A 78 -12.90 11.19 -2.34
CA GLY A 78 -14.05 12.08 -2.45
C GLY A 78 -15.22 11.63 -1.58
N ILE A 79 -15.58 10.34 -1.62
CA ILE A 79 -16.66 9.77 -0.80
C ILE A 79 -16.34 9.91 0.69
N ALA A 80 -15.15 9.50 1.12
CA ALA A 80 -14.75 9.57 2.54
C ALA A 80 -14.68 11.02 3.04
N TYR A 81 -14.18 11.93 2.20
CA TYR A 81 -14.10 13.34 2.51
C TYR A 81 -15.49 13.97 2.64
N LEU A 82 -16.37 13.76 1.65
CA LEU A 82 -17.74 14.28 1.68
C LEU A 82 -18.54 13.69 2.85
N TYR A 83 -18.35 12.40 3.16
CA TYR A 83 -18.96 11.77 4.32
C TYR A 83 -18.53 12.44 5.64
N GLY A 84 -17.21 12.65 5.83
CA GLY A 84 -16.69 13.31 7.02
C GLY A 84 -17.19 14.75 7.17
N LYS A 85 -17.32 15.47 6.04
CA LYS A 85 -17.91 16.82 6.00
C LYS A 85 -19.41 16.80 6.35
N TRP A 86 -20.17 15.87 5.77
CA TRP A 86 -21.60 15.72 6.03
C TRP A 86 -21.89 15.37 7.50
N ARG A 87 -21.03 14.57 8.12
CA ARG A 87 -21.10 14.24 9.55
C ARG A 87 -20.47 15.29 10.46
N SER A 88 -20.00 16.41 9.91
CA SER A 88 -19.37 17.52 10.65
C SER A 88 -18.26 17.04 11.60
N PHE A 89 -17.42 16.10 11.13
CA PHE A 89 -16.30 15.63 11.93
C PHE A 89 -15.34 16.80 12.24
N PRO A 90 -14.79 16.86 13.46
CA PRO A 90 -13.72 17.81 13.77
C PRO A 90 -12.56 17.68 12.77
N PRO A 91 -11.85 18.76 12.41
CA PRO A 91 -10.84 18.72 11.36
C PRO A 91 -9.79 17.59 11.48
N SER A 92 -9.28 17.35 12.69
CA SER A 92 -8.31 16.30 12.98
C SER A 92 -8.85 14.89 12.71
N VAL A 93 -10.08 14.63 13.16
CA VAL A 93 -10.83 13.38 12.96
C VAL A 93 -11.17 13.20 11.49
N HIS A 94 -11.65 14.26 10.82
CA HIS A 94 -12.04 14.23 9.41
C HIS A 94 -10.86 13.81 8.53
N GLY A 95 -9.70 14.44 8.70
CA GLY A 95 -8.54 14.11 7.89
C GLY A 95 -8.01 12.69 8.14
N SER A 96 -8.00 12.25 9.39
CA SER A 96 -7.52 10.91 9.77
C SER A 96 -8.46 9.79 9.33
N PHE A 97 -9.77 10.01 9.47
CA PHE A 97 -10.81 9.14 8.91
C PHE A 97 -10.69 9.02 7.39
N CYS A 98 -10.55 10.16 6.70
CA CYS A 98 -10.47 10.21 5.25
C CYS A 98 -9.22 9.46 4.75
N GLN A 99 -8.03 9.72 5.30
CA GLN A 99 -6.83 8.95 4.95
C GLN A 99 -7.03 7.45 5.20
N GLY A 100 -7.58 7.11 6.35
CA GLY A 100 -7.83 5.72 6.74
C GLY A 100 -8.67 4.96 5.72
N ALA A 101 -9.65 5.62 5.11
CA ALA A 101 -10.63 5.03 4.22
C ALA A 101 -10.12 4.72 2.79
N PHE A 102 -9.06 5.37 2.31
CA PHE A 102 -8.55 5.12 0.94
C PHE A 102 -7.06 4.71 0.88
N ARG A 103 -6.23 5.11 1.86
CA ARG A 103 -4.77 4.98 1.77
C ARG A 103 -4.31 3.55 2.05
N GLY A 104 -4.06 2.77 1.00
CA GLY A 104 -3.60 1.38 1.09
C GLY A 104 -2.10 1.19 1.35
N ASN A 105 -1.76 0.10 2.04
CA ASN A 105 -0.40 -0.37 2.29
C ASN A 105 0.13 -1.16 1.08
N LEU A 106 0.24 -0.47 -0.05
CA LEU A 106 0.57 -1.07 -1.35
C LEU A 106 1.94 -1.74 -1.35
N ALA A 107 2.96 -1.01 -0.90
CA ALA A 107 4.35 -1.42 -1.06
C ALA A 107 4.79 -2.57 -0.12
N TYR A 108 3.97 -2.90 0.88
CA TYR A 108 4.30 -3.95 1.86
C TYR A 108 3.32 -5.10 1.71
N ILE A 109 2.07 -4.93 2.14
CA ILE A 109 1.07 -6.01 2.11
C ILE A 109 0.56 -6.25 0.70
N GLY A 110 0.28 -5.18 -0.07
CA GLY A 110 -0.17 -5.32 -1.45
C GLY A 110 0.82 -6.11 -2.32
N LEU A 111 2.09 -5.70 -2.34
CA LEU A 111 3.15 -6.40 -3.06
C LEU A 111 3.36 -7.84 -2.56
N ALA A 112 3.33 -8.07 -1.25
CA ALA A 112 3.48 -9.42 -0.70
C ALA A 112 2.33 -10.35 -1.12
N ILE A 113 1.09 -9.88 -1.10
CA ILE A 113 -0.06 -10.67 -1.54
C ILE A 113 -0.01 -10.94 -3.04
N VAL A 114 0.30 -9.93 -3.85
CA VAL A 114 0.43 -10.13 -5.31
C VAL A 114 1.57 -11.08 -5.64
N PHE A 115 2.72 -10.98 -4.96
CA PHE A 115 3.83 -11.90 -5.16
C PHE A 115 3.47 -13.34 -4.80
N ASN A 116 2.77 -13.55 -3.68
CA ASN A 116 2.32 -14.90 -3.30
C ASN A 116 1.26 -15.46 -4.26
N ALA A 117 0.42 -14.62 -4.85
CA ALA A 117 -0.64 -15.06 -5.77
C ALA A 117 -0.14 -15.29 -7.20
N TYR A 118 0.76 -14.44 -7.70
CA TYR A 118 1.10 -14.33 -9.12
C TYR A 118 2.62 -14.34 -9.40
N GLY A 119 3.45 -14.60 -8.39
CA GLY A 119 4.90 -14.71 -8.52
C GLY A 119 5.58 -13.43 -9.01
N ASP A 120 6.72 -13.61 -9.68
CA ASP A 120 7.57 -12.50 -10.15
C ASP A 120 6.90 -11.60 -11.19
N ILE A 121 6.07 -12.17 -12.06
CA ILE A 121 5.33 -11.40 -13.07
C ILE A 121 4.33 -10.46 -12.38
N GLY A 122 3.60 -10.99 -11.39
CA GLY A 122 2.69 -10.19 -10.57
C GLY A 122 3.42 -9.09 -9.80
N LEU A 123 4.51 -9.44 -9.12
CA LEU A 123 5.31 -8.50 -8.35
C LEU A 123 5.88 -7.37 -9.20
N THR A 124 6.34 -7.68 -10.42
CA THR A 124 6.86 -6.68 -11.35
C THR A 124 5.78 -5.67 -11.74
N ARG A 125 4.62 -6.15 -12.20
CA ARG A 125 3.50 -5.29 -12.61
C ARG A 125 2.95 -4.48 -11.44
N ALA A 126 2.80 -5.10 -10.26
CA ALA A 126 2.37 -4.41 -9.05
C ALA A 126 3.40 -3.39 -8.55
N GLY A 127 4.70 -3.66 -8.72
CA GLY A 127 5.79 -2.74 -8.40
C GLY A 127 5.76 -1.49 -9.27
N ILE A 128 5.62 -1.66 -10.59
CA ILE A 128 5.42 -0.56 -11.54
C ILE A 128 4.19 0.25 -11.14
N LEU A 129 3.05 -0.41 -10.94
CA LEU A 129 1.80 0.23 -10.53
C LEU A 129 1.98 1.01 -9.22
N THR A 130 2.64 0.43 -8.21
CA THR A 130 2.93 1.07 -6.92
C THR A 130 3.73 2.35 -7.09
N GLY A 131 4.72 2.36 -8.00
CA GLY A 131 5.50 3.55 -8.32
C GLY A 131 4.62 4.73 -8.75
N PHE A 132 3.55 4.49 -9.50
CA PHE A 132 2.58 5.52 -9.90
C PHE A 132 1.52 5.82 -8.83
N LEU A 133 1.06 4.81 -8.09
CA LEU A 133 -0.02 4.99 -7.10
C LEU A 133 0.43 5.61 -5.79
N VAL A 134 1.66 5.37 -5.32
CA VAL A 134 2.16 5.95 -4.06
C VAL A 134 2.16 7.49 -4.10
N PRO A 135 2.60 8.16 -5.18
CA PRO A 135 2.46 9.61 -5.34
C PRO A 135 1.00 10.10 -5.26
N VAL A 136 0.10 9.41 -5.97
CA VAL A 136 -1.34 9.71 -5.96
C VAL A 136 -1.91 9.59 -4.55
N LEU A 137 -1.57 8.51 -3.83
CA LEU A 137 -1.96 8.29 -2.44
C LEU A 137 -1.42 9.38 -1.51
N ASN A 138 -0.15 9.76 -1.66
CA ASN A 138 0.47 10.82 -0.85
C ASN A 138 -0.18 12.18 -1.10
N PHE A 139 -0.47 12.50 -2.35
CA PHE A 139 -1.18 13.72 -2.72
C PHE A 139 -2.54 13.81 -2.03
N PHE A 140 -3.39 12.80 -2.20
CA PHE A 140 -4.72 12.77 -1.56
C PHE A 140 -4.63 12.70 -0.04
N ALA A 141 -3.57 12.10 0.52
CA ALA A 141 -3.38 12.01 1.96
C ALA A 141 -3.08 13.38 2.59
N ILE A 142 -2.24 14.17 1.94
CA ILE A 142 -1.98 15.55 2.35
C ILE A 142 -3.25 16.39 2.21
N LEU A 143 -3.98 16.27 1.09
CA LEU A 143 -5.26 16.95 0.93
C LEU A 143 -6.26 16.57 2.01
N ALA A 144 -6.35 15.29 2.38
CA ALA A 144 -7.24 14.81 3.43
C ALA A 144 -6.96 15.49 4.79
N LEU A 145 -5.68 15.70 5.15
CA LEU A 145 -5.32 16.34 6.42
C LEU A 145 -5.42 17.87 6.38
N VAL A 146 -5.10 18.49 5.24
CA VAL A 146 -5.03 19.95 5.13
C VAL A 146 -6.39 20.59 4.83
N LEU A 147 -7.21 20.02 3.94
CA LEU A 147 -8.48 20.65 3.54
C LEU A 147 -9.45 20.91 4.72
N PRO A 148 -9.58 20.03 5.73
CA PRO A 148 -10.40 20.31 6.90
C PRO A 148 -9.82 21.44 7.79
N GLN A 149 -8.51 21.67 7.73
CA GLN A 149 -7.79 22.68 8.50
C GLN A 149 -7.76 23.99 7.69
N GLN A 150 -8.78 24.84 7.86
CA GLN A 150 -9.07 26.06 7.09
C GLN A 150 -7.95 27.14 7.00
N GLN A 151 -6.73 26.89 7.48
CA GLN A 151 -5.65 27.88 7.59
C GLN A 151 -4.30 27.49 6.99
N GLN A 152 -4.08 26.25 6.53
CA GLN A 152 -2.80 25.89 5.92
C GLN A 152 -2.87 25.93 4.39
N LYS A 153 -2.11 26.84 3.79
CA LYS A 153 -1.85 26.79 2.33
C LYS A 153 -0.96 25.58 2.05
N THR A 154 -1.53 24.52 1.46
CA THR A 154 -0.73 23.43 0.91
C THR A 154 0.16 24.00 -0.20
N SER A 155 1.47 24.00 -0.01
CA SER A 155 2.38 24.48 -1.04
C SER A 155 2.44 23.44 -2.16
N PHE A 156 1.90 23.78 -3.34
CA PHE A 156 1.98 22.92 -4.53
C PHE A 156 3.44 22.51 -4.84
N ARG A 157 4.41 23.35 -4.47
CA ARG A 157 5.84 23.07 -4.56
C ARG A 157 6.28 21.91 -3.67
N GLU A 158 5.72 21.77 -2.47
CA GLU A 158 6.02 20.65 -1.56
C GLU A 158 5.45 19.33 -2.09
N ILE A 159 4.25 19.39 -2.69
CA ILE A 159 3.64 18.24 -3.35
C ILE A 159 4.53 17.74 -4.49
N ILE A 160 4.97 18.64 -5.40
CA ILE A 160 5.88 18.28 -6.49
C ILE A 160 7.18 17.69 -5.94
N ARG A 161 7.76 18.31 -4.91
CA ARG A 161 8.99 17.81 -4.29
C ARG A 161 8.81 16.39 -3.76
N LEU A 162 7.70 16.09 -3.08
CA LEU A 162 7.40 14.75 -2.56
C LEU A 162 7.20 13.70 -3.65
N ILE A 163 6.68 14.09 -4.81
CA ILE A 163 6.57 13.21 -5.98
C ILE A 163 7.99 12.90 -6.50
N ILE A 164 8.77 13.93 -6.83
CA ILE A 164 10.10 13.74 -7.45
C ILE A 164 11.09 13.06 -6.50
N SER A 165 10.98 13.30 -5.18
CA SER A 165 11.85 12.67 -4.19
C SER A 165 11.35 11.30 -3.70
N ASN A 166 10.31 10.74 -4.31
CA ASN A 166 9.79 9.45 -3.89
C ASN A 166 10.75 8.32 -4.32
N PRO A 167 11.33 7.56 -3.37
CA PRO A 167 12.34 6.55 -3.71
C PRO A 167 11.76 5.41 -4.55
N LEU A 168 10.47 5.10 -4.43
CA LEU A 168 9.82 4.06 -5.24
C LEU A 168 9.59 4.52 -6.69
N ILE A 169 9.25 5.79 -6.93
CA ILE A 169 9.21 6.32 -8.31
C ILE A 169 10.61 6.26 -8.91
N LEU A 170 11.60 6.80 -8.21
CA LEU A 170 12.97 6.87 -8.71
C LEU A 170 13.53 5.48 -9.00
N ALA A 171 13.26 4.51 -8.13
CA ALA A 171 13.59 3.11 -8.33
C ALA A 171 12.90 2.51 -9.54
N SER A 172 11.58 2.71 -9.69
CA SER A 172 10.86 2.24 -10.86
C SER A 172 11.45 2.85 -12.13
N LEU A 173 11.63 4.17 -12.20
CA LEU A 173 12.25 4.85 -13.34
C LEU A 173 13.66 4.33 -13.65
N ALA A 174 14.49 4.08 -12.64
CA ALA A 174 15.82 3.51 -12.83
C ALA A 174 15.75 2.08 -13.41
N GLY A 175 14.86 1.24 -12.90
CA GLY A 175 14.58 -0.09 -13.47
C GLY A 175 14.07 -0.02 -14.91
N LEU A 176 13.23 0.98 -15.21
CA LEU A 176 12.72 1.22 -16.57
C LEU A 176 13.79 1.64 -17.54
N LEU A 177 14.64 2.58 -17.15
CA LEU A 177 15.77 3.00 -17.97
C LEU A 177 16.70 1.81 -18.24
N TRP A 178 16.95 0.96 -17.25
CA TRP A 178 17.74 -0.26 -17.44
C TRP A 178 17.11 -1.24 -18.44
N SER A 179 15.82 -1.56 -18.25
CA SER A 179 15.05 -2.44 -19.14
C SER A 179 15.01 -1.91 -20.57
N PHE A 180 14.78 -0.59 -20.74
CA PHE A 180 14.71 0.07 -22.04
C PHE A 180 16.04 0.07 -22.79
N LEU A 181 17.15 0.30 -22.08
CA LEU A 181 18.49 0.26 -22.65
C LEU A 181 18.95 -1.16 -23.00
N LYS A 182 18.19 -2.19 -22.58
CA LYS A 182 18.47 -3.61 -22.79
C LYS A 182 19.88 -4.00 -22.35
N PHE A 183 20.39 -3.34 -21.31
CA PHE A 183 21.71 -3.67 -20.79
C PHE A 183 21.67 -5.05 -20.12
N PRO A 184 22.55 -5.99 -20.52
CA PRO A 184 22.61 -7.28 -19.87
C PRO A 184 23.01 -7.08 -18.41
N MET A 185 22.23 -7.66 -17.50
CA MET A 185 22.55 -7.64 -16.06
C MET A 185 23.78 -8.54 -15.82
N PRO A 186 24.94 -8.00 -15.37
CA PRO A 186 26.09 -8.84 -15.08
C PRO A 186 25.75 -9.84 -13.96
N VAL A 187 26.25 -11.07 -14.06
CA VAL A 187 25.95 -12.15 -13.10
C VAL A 187 26.24 -11.76 -11.65
N ILE A 188 27.30 -10.98 -11.41
CA ILE A 188 27.66 -10.50 -10.07
C ILE A 188 26.58 -9.55 -9.53
N LEU A 189 26.10 -8.62 -10.37
CA LEU A 189 25.07 -7.66 -9.98
C LEU A 189 23.72 -8.34 -9.77
N ASP A 190 23.34 -9.25 -10.67
CA ASP A 190 22.13 -10.07 -10.55
C ASP A 190 22.09 -10.84 -9.22
N ARG A 191 23.15 -11.60 -8.91
CA ARG A 191 23.24 -12.35 -7.64
C ARG A 191 23.22 -11.44 -6.41
N THR A 192 23.90 -10.29 -6.50
CA THR A 192 23.92 -9.30 -5.41
C THR A 192 22.53 -8.74 -5.14
N LEU A 193 21.83 -8.33 -6.20
CA LEU A 193 20.46 -7.81 -6.09
C LEU A 193 19.49 -8.91 -5.63
N ASN A 194 19.62 -10.14 -6.09
CA ASN A 194 18.78 -11.25 -5.63
C ASN A 194 18.91 -11.48 -4.11
N ILE A 195 20.14 -11.48 -3.58
CA ILE A 195 20.38 -11.60 -2.13
C ILE A 195 19.81 -10.38 -1.39
N ALA A 196 20.16 -9.17 -1.83
CA ALA A 196 19.77 -7.94 -1.13
C ALA A 196 18.27 -7.69 -1.16
N THR A 197 17.57 -8.10 -2.22
CA THR A 197 16.13 -7.87 -2.39
C THR A 197 15.29 -9.00 -1.77
N GLY A 198 15.87 -10.18 -1.54
CA GLY A 198 15.22 -11.30 -0.85
C GLY A 198 14.75 -10.96 0.57
N MET A 199 15.39 -9.99 1.23
CA MET A 199 14.95 -9.52 2.57
C MET A 199 13.83 -8.48 2.54
N SER A 200 13.49 -7.90 1.37
CA SER A 200 12.58 -6.74 1.28
C SER A 200 11.18 -7.03 1.82
N LEU A 201 10.50 -8.05 1.28
CA LEU A 201 9.13 -8.40 1.71
C LEU A 201 9.10 -9.02 3.13
N PRO A 202 9.99 -9.95 3.51
CA PRO A 202 10.00 -10.48 4.87
C PRO A 202 10.20 -9.40 5.94
N LEU A 203 11.17 -8.51 5.78
CA LEU A 203 11.41 -7.41 6.74
C LEU A 203 10.26 -6.40 6.74
N ALA A 204 9.64 -6.14 5.58
CA ALA A 204 8.45 -5.29 5.47
C ALA A 204 7.30 -5.84 6.34
N LEU A 205 6.97 -7.13 6.18
CA LEU A 205 5.88 -7.78 6.90
C LEU A 205 6.17 -7.89 8.40
N LEU A 206 7.39 -8.28 8.79
CA LEU A 206 7.82 -8.29 10.19
C LEU A 206 7.70 -6.89 10.82
N SER A 207 8.09 -5.84 10.09
CA SER A 207 8.02 -4.46 10.58
C SER A 207 6.58 -3.97 10.80
N ILE A 208 5.64 -4.39 9.96
CA ILE A 208 4.22 -4.10 10.17
C ILE A 208 3.74 -4.77 11.45
N GLY A 209 4.04 -6.06 11.62
CA GLY A 209 3.70 -6.83 12.81
C GLY A 209 4.29 -6.23 14.09
N GLY A 210 5.58 -5.90 14.06
CA GLY A 210 6.28 -5.27 15.17
C GLY A 210 5.75 -3.86 15.49
N SER A 211 5.15 -3.17 14.52
CA SER A 211 4.53 -1.86 14.76
C SER A 211 3.16 -1.96 15.46
N PHE A 212 2.55 -3.15 15.51
CA PHE A 212 1.24 -3.34 16.14
C PHE A 212 1.28 -3.16 17.65
N SER A 213 0.36 -2.37 18.17
CA SER A 213 0.20 -2.15 19.60
C SER A 213 -1.28 -2.15 19.94
N LEU A 214 -1.71 -3.03 20.86
CA LEU A 214 -3.08 -2.99 21.38
C LEU A 214 -3.37 -1.68 22.12
N ALA A 215 -2.33 -1.02 22.65
CA ALA A 215 -2.44 0.31 23.22
C ALA A 215 -2.81 1.39 22.19
N SER A 216 -2.78 1.09 20.88
CA SER A 216 -3.24 1.98 19.82
C SER A 216 -4.75 1.88 19.54
N LEU A 217 -5.48 0.92 20.15
CA LEU A 217 -6.95 0.82 20.09
C LEU A 217 -7.61 1.80 21.07
N LYS A 218 -7.19 3.07 21.04
CA LYS A 218 -7.70 4.15 21.91
C LYS A 218 -8.59 5.14 21.16
N GLY A 219 -8.57 5.08 19.82
CA GLY A 219 -9.38 5.95 18.98
C GLY A 219 -10.86 5.57 18.97
N ASP A 220 -11.65 6.42 18.32
CA ASP A 220 -13.09 6.17 18.12
C ASP A 220 -13.32 4.92 17.26
N VAL A 221 -13.65 3.80 17.92
CA VAL A 221 -13.84 2.48 17.30
C VAL A 221 -14.92 2.49 16.22
N PRO A 222 -16.12 3.06 16.43
CA PRO A 222 -17.12 3.17 15.36
C PRO A 222 -16.62 3.86 14.09
N LYS A 223 -15.94 5.02 14.24
CA LYS A 223 -15.36 5.74 13.09
C LYS A 223 -14.24 4.93 12.45
N ALA A 224 -13.41 4.27 13.25
CA ALA A 224 -12.31 3.45 12.77
C ALA A 224 -12.80 2.24 11.97
N LEU A 225 -13.85 1.57 12.45
CA LEU A 225 -14.47 0.43 11.79
C LEU A 225 -15.10 0.84 10.47
N LEU A 226 -15.77 1.99 10.43
CA LEU A 226 -16.32 2.52 9.18
C LEU A 226 -15.23 2.85 8.15
N ALA A 227 -14.17 3.56 8.55
CA ALA A 227 -13.04 3.84 7.64
C ALA A 227 -12.39 2.54 7.16
N THR A 228 -12.26 1.56 8.04
CA THR A 228 -11.75 0.23 7.71
C THR A 228 -12.64 -0.48 6.69
N ALA A 229 -13.97 -0.47 6.89
CA ALA A 229 -14.92 -1.06 5.95
C ALA A 229 -14.87 -0.35 4.58
N MET A 230 -14.76 0.98 4.57
CA MET A 230 -14.55 1.71 3.32
C MET A 230 -13.24 1.28 2.63
N LYS A 231 -12.15 1.11 3.39
CA LYS A 231 -10.87 0.71 2.82
C LYS A 231 -10.85 -0.71 2.30
N LEU A 232 -11.46 -1.66 3.00
CA LEU A 232 -11.38 -3.07 2.66
C LEU A 232 -12.50 -3.55 1.72
N LEU A 233 -13.63 -2.84 1.67
CA LEU A 233 -14.79 -3.23 0.85
C LEU A 233 -15.08 -2.21 -0.24
N LEU A 234 -15.26 -0.93 0.13
CA LEU A 234 -15.64 0.11 -0.84
C LEU A 234 -14.50 0.39 -1.84
N MET A 235 -13.26 0.48 -1.38
CA MET A 235 -12.09 0.76 -2.23
C MET A 235 -11.87 -0.28 -3.33
N PRO A 236 -11.79 -1.60 -3.04
CA PRO A 236 -11.66 -2.59 -4.11
C PRO A 236 -12.89 -2.63 -5.01
N LEU A 237 -14.11 -2.44 -4.47
CA LEU A 237 -15.32 -2.39 -5.29
C LEU A 237 -15.30 -1.24 -6.30
N ILE A 238 -15.03 -0.01 -5.82
CA ILE A 238 -14.94 1.16 -6.71
C ILE A 238 -13.82 0.99 -7.71
N THR A 239 -12.66 0.50 -7.28
CA THR A 239 -11.53 0.27 -8.19
C THR A 239 -11.87 -0.77 -9.26
N ALA A 240 -12.57 -1.85 -8.90
CA ALA A 240 -13.07 -2.83 -9.85
C ALA A 240 -13.99 -2.19 -10.90
N LEU A 241 -14.94 -1.34 -10.48
CA LEU A 241 -15.83 -0.63 -11.40
C LEU A 241 -15.06 0.25 -12.38
N PHE A 242 -14.07 1.02 -11.91
CA PHE A 242 -13.19 1.79 -12.80
C PHE A 242 -12.42 0.88 -13.76
N MET A 243 -11.89 -0.25 -13.29
CA MET A 243 -11.16 -1.19 -14.15
C MET A 243 -12.06 -1.81 -15.23
N LEU A 244 -13.32 -2.10 -14.90
CA LEU A 244 -14.31 -2.57 -15.88
C LEU A 244 -14.61 -1.50 -16.94
N VAL A 245 -14.81 -0.23 -16.54
CA VAL A 245 -15.02 0.89 -17.48
C VAL A 245 -13.84 1.07 -18.43
N PHE A 246 -12.61 0.85 -17.96
CA PHE A 246 -11.40 0.92 -18.77
C PHE A 246 -11.13 -0.36 -19.58
N ASN A 247 -12.02 -1.37 -19.51
CA ASN A 247 -11.90 -2.68 -20.16
C ASN A 247 -10.60 -3.41 -19.80
N ILE A 248 -10.23 -3.38 -18.52
CA ILE A 248 -9.07 -4.09 -18.00
C ILE A 248 -9.49 -5.51 -17.62
N SER A 249 -8.69 -6.49 -18.05
CA SER A 249 -8.95 -7.91 -17.83
C SER A 249 -7.64 -8.67 -17.56
N GLY A 250 -7.75 -9.98 -17.33
CA GLY A 250 -6.64 -10.86 -17.00
C GLY A 250 -5.83 -10.42 -15.78
N LEU A 251 -4.52 -10.69 -15.82
CA LEU A 251 -3.62 -10.45 -14.70
C LEU A 251 -3.63 -8.99 -14.19
N ASP A 252 -3.83 -7.99 -15.06
CA ASP A 252 -3.86 -6.59 -14.65
C ASP A 252 -5.08 -6.25 -13.78
N PHE A 253 -6.23 -6.85 -14.08
CA PHE A 253 -7.43 -6.69 -13.26
C PHE A 253 -7.22 -7.30 -11.88
N ALA A 254 -6.67 -8.52 -11.82
CA ALA A 254 -6.36 -9.20 -10.56
C ALA A 254 -5.38 -8.40 -9.70
N ILE A 255 -4.29 -7.93 -10.30
CA ILE A 255 -3.30 -7.09 -9.61
C ILE A 255 -3.93 -5.79 -9.12
N GLY A 256 -4.65 -5.06 -9.98
CA GLY A 256 -5.31 -3.82 -9.59
C GLY A 256 -6.28 -4.02 -8.42
N LEU A 257 -7.03 -5.13 -8.43
CA LEU A 257 -7.98 -5.46 -7.37
C LEU A 257 -7.29 -5.80 -6.05
N LEU A 258 -6.24 -6.65 -6.07
CA LEU A 258 -5.49 -7.00 -4.87
C LEU A 258 -4.73 -5.81 -4.29
N MET A 259 -4.22 -4.93 -5.14
CA MET A 259 -3.60 -3.68 -4.70
C MET A 259 -4.63 -2.74 -4.06
N ALA A 260 -5.82 -2.61 -4.63
CA ALA A 260 -6.92 -1.87 -4.03
C ALA A 260 -7.41 -2.50 -2.71
N GLY A 261 -7.28 -3.81 -2.55
CA GLY A 261 -7.61 -4.57 -1.33
C GLY A 261 -6.62 -4.40 -0.17
N ALA A 262 -5.48 -3.74 -0.37
CA ALA A 262 -4.48 -3.57 0.69
C ALA A 262 -5.05 -2.81 1.90
N PRO A 263 -4.74 -3.22 3.15
CA PRO A 263 -5.20 -2.52 4.34
C PRO A 263 -4.64 -1.11 4.43
N THR A 264 -5.14 -0.31 5.36
CA THR A 264 -4.66 1.05 5.60
C THR A 264 -3.16 1.07 5.91
N ALA A 265 -2.41 1.97 5.26
CA ALA A 265 -0.97 2.09 5.46
C ALA A 265 -0.59 2.62 6.84
N VAL A 266 0.50 2.10 7.42
CA VAL A 266 1.07 2.61 8.69
C VAL A 266 1.42 4.10 8.60
N ALA A 267 1.81 4.58 7.42
CA ALA A 267 2.07 6.00 7.16
C ALA A 267 0.88 6.92 7.48
N THR A 268 -0.36 6.41 7.45
CA THR A 268 -1.56 7.15 7.86
C THR A 268 -1.47 7.63 9.30
N TYR A 269 -1.01 6.75 10.21
CA TYR A 269 -0.81 7.10 11.63
C TYR A 269 0.27 8.16 11.80
N ILE A 270 1.43 7.96 11.14
CA ILE A 270 2.58 8.86 11.25
C ILE A 270 2.21 10.27 10.76
N MET A 271 1.55 10.36 9.60
CA MET A 271 1.14 11.65 9.04
C MET A 271 0.05 12.33 9.88
N ALA A 272 -0.90 11.57 10.44
CA ALA A 272 -1.89 12.14 11.35
C ALA A 272 -1.22 12.78 12.58
N CYS A 273 -0.28 12.10 13.23
CA CYS A 273 0.46 12.66 14.37
C CYS A 273 1.28 13.91 14.00
N GLN A 274 1.82 13.98 12.78
CA GLN A 274 2.71 15.08 12.37
C GLN A 274 1.97 16.30 11.82
N MET A 275 0.78 16.14 11.23
CA MET A 275 0.08 17.18 10.48
C MET A 275 -1.27 17.57 11.11
N GLY A 276 -1.41 17.43 12.43
CA GLY A 276 -2.59 17.88 13.17
C GLY A 276 -3.83 16.98 13.02
N GLY A 277 -3.64 15.72 12.61
CA GLY A 277 -4.68 14.69 12.61
C GLY A 277 -4.87 14.02 13.98
N ASP A 278 -5.93 13.23 14.08
CA ASP A 278 -6.20 12.32 15.20
C ASP A 278 -5.37 11.03 15.05
N GLY A 279 -4.23 10.99 15.72
CA GLY A 279 -3.32 9.85 15.72
C GLY A 279 -3.93 8.59 16.34
N ASP A 280 -4.76 8.70 17.37
CA ASP A 280 -5.36 7.54 18.03
C ASP A 280 -6.40 6.87 17.12
N LEU A 281 -7.21 7.66 16.41
CA LEU A 281 -8.12 7.17 15.38
C LEU A 281 -7.33 6.52 14.23
N ALA A 282 -6.32 7.20 13.70
CA ALA A 282 -5.50 6.67 12.60
C ALA A 282 -4.82 5.35 12.98
N GLY A 283 -4.27 5.24 14.20
CA GLY A 283 -3.67 4.02 14.72
C GLY A 283 -4.69 2.88 14.85
N THR A 284 -5.89 3.18 15.36
CA THR A 284 -7.01 2.23 15.46
C THR A 284 -7.41 1.70 14.08
N ILE A 285 -7.50 2.57 13.06
CA ILE A 285 -7.82 2.18 11.68
C ILE A 285 -6.75 1.26 11.10
N VAL A 286 -5.46 1.60 11.23
CA VAL A 286 -4.35 0.78 10.71
C VAL A 286 -4.39 -0.62 11.31
N MET A 287 -4.60 -0.72 12.62
CA MET A 287 -4.72 -2.00 13.33
C MET A 287 -5.91 -2.83 12.82
N MET A 288 -7.11 -2.24 12.79
CA MET A 288 -8.33 -2.93 12.36
C MET A 288 -8.27 -3.34 10.89
N ALA A 289 -7.86 -2.43 10.01
CA ALA A 289 -7.75 -2.71 8.59
C ALA A 289 -6.76 -3.85 8.33
N THR A 290 -5.61 -3.84 9.01
CA THR A 290 -4.65 -4.92 8.81
C THR A 290 -5.16 -6.25 9.35
N ALA A 291 -5.78 -6.28 10.53
CA ALA A 291 -6.36 -7.51 11.10
C ALA A 291 -7.45 -8.10 10.19
N PHE A 292 -8.40 -7.28 9.74
CA PHE A 292 -9.51 -7.72 8.89
C PHE A 292 -9.10 -7.96 7.43
N SER A 293 -7.97 -7.42 6.98
CA SER A 293 -7.54 -7.60 5.59
C SER A 293 -7.24 -9.03 5.20
N SER A 294 -6.87 -9.89 6.15
CA SER A 294 -6.68 -11.33 5.88
C SER A 294 -7.95 -11.97 5.32
N LEU A 295 -9.10 -11.71 5.95
CA LEU A 295 -10.40 -12.20 5.51
C LEU A 295 -10.81 -11.55 4.18
N THR A 296 -10.65 -10.24 4.03
CA THR A 296 -11.06 -9.57 2.79
C THR A 296 -10.19 -9.96 1.61
N TYR A 297 -8.89 -10.19 1.82
CA TYR A 297 -8.03 -10.76 0.77
C TYR A 297 -8.44 -12.17 0.38
N ALA A 298 -8.81 -13.02 1.34
CA ALA A 298 -9.32 -14.33 1.04
C ALA A 298 -10.59 -14.26 0.17
N ILE A 299 -11.51 -13.35 0.49
CA ILE A 299 -12.72 -13.10 -0.31
C ILE A 299 -12.37 -12.61 -1.72
N LEU A 300 -11.48 -11.61 -1.84
CA LEU A 300 -11.08 -11.06 -3.14
C LEU A 300 -10.41 -12.12 -4.04
N LEU A 301 -9.51 -12.92 -3.48
CA LEU A 301 -8.85 -14.00 -4.22
C LEU A 301 -9.82 -15.11 -4.60
N PHE A 302 -10.75 -15.48 -3.71
CA PHE A 302 -11.79 -16.45 -4.03
C PHE A 302 -12.66 -15.97 -5.19
N VAL A 303 -13.08 -14.69 -5.17
CA VAL A 303 -13.84 -14.08 -6.28
C VAL A 303 -13.02 -14.09 -7.56
N LEU A 304 -11.74 -13.70 -7.52
CA LEU A 304 -10.86 -13.75 -8.71
C LEU A 304 -10.78 -15.17 -9.30
N GLN A 305 -10.59 -16.19 -8.46
CA GLN A 305 -10.55 -17.59 -8.91
C GLN A 305 -11.87 -18.05 -9.55
N LEU A 306 -13.02 -17.62 -9.02
CA LEU A 306 -14.34 -17.93 -9.60
C LEU A 306 -14.50 -17.38 -11.03
N TYR A 307 -13.88 -16.24 -11.32
CA TYR A 307 -13.90 -15.63 -12.65
C TYR A 307 -12.70 -16.02 -13.53
N GLY A 308 -11.90 -17.01 -13.11
CA GLY A 308 -10.81 -17.59 -13.91
C GLY A 308 -9.50 -16.79 -13.90
N PHE A 309 -9.27 -15.98 -12.86
CA PHE A 309 -8.02 -15.24 -12.63
C PHE A 309 -7.04 -15.97 -11.70
#